data_AF-A0A7J8A319-F1
#
_entry.id   AF-A0A7J8A319-F1
#
_cell.length_a   1.000
_cell.length_b   1.000
_cell.length_c   1.000
_cell.angle_alpha   90.00
_cell.angle_beta   90.00
_cell.angle_gamma   90.00
#
_symmetry.space_group_name_H-M   'P 1'
#
loop_
_entity.id
_entity.type
_entity.pdbx_description
1 polymer ?
#
loop_
_entity_poly.entity_id
_entity_poly.type
_entity_poly.pdbx_seq_one_letter_code
_entity_poly.pdbx_strand_id
1 'polypeptide(L)'
;MCSAVSRLPYDLWFKRCFAGCLPESSLQRVWDKVVSGSCKILVFVAVEILLTFKLKVMALNNSEKITKFLENIPQDSSDAIVSKAIDLWHKHCGTPVHSA
;
A
#
# COMPACT_ATOMS: atom_id res chain seq x y z
N MET A 1 9.84 24.09 -0.80
CA MET A 1 9.00 23.09 -0.10
C MET A 1 9.12 21.76 -0.84
N CYS A 2 9.34 20.65 -0.12
CA CYS A 2 9.54 19.35 -0.73
C CYS A 2 8.22 18.82 -1.32
N SER A 3 8.12 18.74 -2.65
CA SER A 3 6.91 18.35 -3.40
C SER A 3 6.77 16.83 -3.59
N ALA A 4 7.49 16.02 -2.82
CA ALA A 4 7.48 14.56 -3.00
C ALA A 4 6.11 13.93 -2.66
N VAL A 5 5.39 14.48 -1.68
CA VAL A 5 4.07 13.96 -1.27
C VAL A 5 3.03 14.12 -2.39
N SER A 6 3.01 15.25 -3.10
CA SER A 6 2.10 15.46 -4.22
C SER A 6 2.46 14.65 -5.48
N ARG A 7 3.60 13.96 -5.46
CA ARG A 7 4.10 13.10 -6.54
C ARG A 7 3.94 11.61 -6.23
N LEU A 8 3.34 11.24 -5.11
CA LEU A 8 3.02 9.84 -4.83
C LEU A 8 2.03 9.30 -5.87
N PRO A 9 2.11 8.01 -6.23
CA PRO A 9 1.28 7.43 -7.30
C PRO A 9 -0.15 7.13 -6.81
N TYR A 10 -0.89 8.18 -6.43
CA TYR A 10 -2.23 8.07 -5.85
C TYR A 10 -3.25 7.41 -6.77
N ASP A 11 -3.16 7.64 -8.08
CA ASP A 11 -4.05 6.99 -9.05
C ASP A 11 -3.81 5.47 -9.10
N LEU A 12 -2.55 5.03 -8.99
CA LEU A 12 -2.21 3.61 -8.89
C LEU A 12 -2.77 2.99 -7.60
N TRP A 13 -2.64 3.69 -6.48
CA TRP A 13 -3.07 3.18 -5.17
C TRP A 13 -4.59 3.21 -4.96
N PHE A 14 -5.26 4.26 -5.42
CA PHE A 14 -6.64 4.58 -5.00
C PHE A 14 -7.68 4.61 -6.13
N LYS A 15 -7.27 4.71 -7.41
CA LYS A 15 -8.18 4.48 -8.54
C LYS A 15 -8.05 3.07 -9.10
N ARG A 16 -6.82 2.57 -9.19
CA ARG A 16 -6.52 1.21 -9.68
C ARG A 16 -6.42 0.18 -8.55
N CYS A 17 -6.54 0.60 -7.29
CA CYS A 17 -6.49 -0.27 -6.12
C CYS A 17 -5.27 -1.21 -6.15
N PHE A 18 -4.09 -0.70 -6.51
CA PHE A 18 -2.82 -1.43 -6.68
C PHE A 18 -2.76 -2.45 -7.84
N ALA A 19 -3.73 -2.45 -8.77
CA ALA A 19 -3.64 -3.24 -9.99
C ALA A 19 -2.37 -2.89 -10.80
N GLY A 20 -1.56 -3.90 -11.11
CA GLY A 20 -0.26 -3.75 -11.78
C GLY A 20 0.88 -3.26 -10.88
N CYS A 21 0.65 -3.05 -9.58
CA CYS A 21 1.67 -2.67 -8.59
C CYS A 21 2.10 -3.86 -7.71
N LEU A 22 1.13 -4.67 -7.29
CA LEU A 22 1.34 -5.89 -6.52
C LEU A 22 1.01 -7.13 -7.37
N PRO A 23 1.62 -8.31 -7.09
CA PRO A 23 1.24 -9.55 -7.74
C PRO A 23 -0.21 -9.90 -7.39
N GLU A 24 -0.95 -10.46 -8.35
CA GLU A 24 -2.37 -10.80 -8.17
C GLU A 24 -2.62 -11.73 -6.97
N SER A 25 -1.68 -12.65 -6.71
CA SER A 25 -1.73 -13.57 -5.57
C SER A 25 -1.77 -12.87 -4.21
N SER A 26 -1.07 -11.75 -4.06
CA SER A 26 -1.09 -10.91 -2.85
C SER A 26 -2.24 -9.91 -2.91
N LEU A 27 -2.51 -9.35 -4.09
CA LEU A 27 -3.49 -8.29 -4.30
C LEU A 27 -4.93 -8.73 -4.00
N GLN A 28 -5.29 -9.96 -4.33
CA GLN A 28 -6.62 -10.52 -4.04
C GLN A 28 -7.00 -10.37 -2.56
N ARG A 29 -6.05 -10.54 -1.62
CA ARG A 29 -6.29 -10.40 -0.17
C ARG A 29 -6.61 -8.97 0.25
N VAL A 30 -6.08 -7.97 -0.47
CA VAL A 30 -6.43 -6.56 -0.30
C VAL A 30 -7.83 -6.33 -0.86
N TRP A 31 -8.10 -6.86 -2.05
CA TRP A 31 -9.39 -6.72 -2.71
C TRP A 31 -10.53 -7.41 -1.97
N ASP A 32 -10.29 -8.50 -1.24
CA ASP A 32 -11.27 -9.09 -0.33
C ASP A 32 -11.81 -8.04 0.66
N LYS A 33 -10.93 -7.18 1.18
CA LYS A 33 -11.32 -6.11 2.13
C LYS A 33 -12.02 -4.95 1.44
N VAL A 34 -11.63 -4.63 0.20
CA VAL A 34 -12.30 -3.61 -0.62
C VAL A 34 -13.72 -4.05 -0.97
N VAL A 35 -13.88 -5.28 -1.46
CA VAL A 35 -15.17 -5.90 -1.81
C VAL A 35 -16.05 -6.06 -0.58
N SER A 36 -15.48 -6.37 0.59
CA SER A 36 -16.21 -6.40 1.86
C SER A 36 -16.56 -5.00 2.41
N GLY A 37 -16.35 -3.93 1.64
CA GLY A 37 -16.81 -2.57 1.94
C GLY A 37 -15.78 -1.62 2.54
N SER A 38 -14.51 -2.02 2.72
CA SER A 38 -13.48 -1.16 3.29
C SER A 38 -12.50 -0.67 2.24
N CYS A 39 -12.69 0.55 1.73
CA CYS A 39 -11.69 1.21 0.89
C CYS A 39 -10.47 1.72 1.68
N LYS A 40 -10.61 1.88 3.01
CA LYS A 40 -9.54 2.36 3.88
C LYS A 40 -8.32 1.45 3.89
N ILE A 41 -8.49 0.14 3.64
CA ILE A 41 -7.38 -0.81 3.52
C ILE A 41 -6.31 -0.33 2.53
N LEU A 42 -6.69 0.34 1.44
CA LEU A 42 -5.77 0.84 0.43
C LEU A 42 -4.78 1.85 1.02
N VAL A 43 -5.22 2.67 1.97
CA VAL A 43 -4.37 3.63 2.68
C VAL A 43 -3.31 2.88 3.50
N PHE A 44 -3.69 1.80 4.19
CA PHE A 44 -2.76 1.00 4.99
C PHE A 44 -1.76 0.25 4.12
N VAL A 45 -2.14 -0.21 2.93
CA VAL A 45 -1.21 -0.79 1.95
C VAL A 45 -0.19 0.26 1.48
N ALA A 46 -0.64 1.47 1.13
CA ALA A 46 0.25 2.57 0.74
C ALA A 46 1.24 2.94 1.87
N VAL A 47 0.76 3.00 3.12
CA VAL A 47 1.61 3.25 4.30
C VAL A 47 2.61 2.13 4.49
N GLU A 48 2.19 0.87 4.40
CA GLU A 48 3.06 -0.28 4.63
C GLU A 48 4.14 -0.42 3.54
N ILE A 49 3.85 -0.06 2.29
CA ILE A 49 4.85 0.05 1.22
C ILE A 49 5.92 1.08 1.60
N LEU A 50 5.51 2.27 2.06
CA LEU A 50 6.44 3.33 2.48
C LEU A 50 7.29 2.91 3.69
N LEU A 51 6.69 2.19 4.64
CA LEU A 51 7.40 1.67 5.82
C LEU A 51 8.40 0.58 5.44
N THR A 52 7.98 -0.37 4.60
CA THR A 52 8.83 -1.48 4.14
C THR A 52 10.04 -0.96 3.38
N PHE A 53 9.87 0.06 2.54
CA PHE A 53 10.96 0.64 1.75
C PHE A 53 11.51 1.95 2.31
N LYS A 54 11.30 2.24 3.60
CA LYS A 54 11.66 3.52 4.24
C LYS A 54 13.09 3.96 3.94
N LEU A 55 14.06 3.09 4.19
CA LEU A 55 15.48 3.39 3.98
C LEU A 55 15.77 3.70 2.50
N LYS A 56 15.17 2.96 1.58
CA LYS A 56 15.33 3.17 0.14
C LYS A 56 14.73 4.49 -0.30
N VAL A 57 13.50 4.79 0.14
CA VAL A 57 12.81 6.05 -0.18
C VAL A 57 13.55 7.26 0.40
N MET A 58 14.04 7.17 1.64
CA MET A 58 14.82 8.24 2.29
C MET A 58 16.15 8.52 1.59
N ALA A 59 16.73 7.53 0.91
CA ALA A 59 17.96 7.71 0.12
C ALA A 59 17.73 8.38 -1.24
N LEU A 60 16.47 8.51 -1.70
CA LEU A 60 16.14 9.16 -2.97
C LEU A 60 15.97 10.67 -2.76
N ASN A 61 16.70 11.47 -3.53
CA ASN A 61 16.74 12.92 -3.43
C ASN A 61 15.89 13.66 -4.48
N ASN A 62 15.09 12.93 -5.25
CA ASN A 62 14.25 13.48 -6.31
C ASN A 62 12.85 12.85 -6.28
N SER A 63 11.81 13.67 -6.36
CA SER A 63 10.42 13.24 -6.35
C SER A 63 10.09 12.28 -7.49
N GLU A 64 10.61 12.52 -8.70
CA GLU A 64 10.40 11.61 -9.84
C GLU A 64 11.01 10.22 -9.61
N LYS A 65 12.19 10.15 -8.96
CA LYS A 65 12.81 8.87 -8.60
C LYS A 65 11.97 8.12 -7.55
N ILE A 66 11.39 8.86 -6.60
CA ILE A 66 10.47 8.30 -5.60
C ILE A 66 9.23 7.74 -6.28
N THR A 67 8.58 8.51 -7.17
CA THR A 67 7.40 8.06 -7.92
C THR A 67 7.70 6.81 -8.74
N LYS A 68 8.76 6.82 -9.56
CA LYS A 68 9.16 5.67 -10.39
C LYS A 68 9.44 4.42 -9.56
N PHE A 69 10.08 4.58 -8.40
CA PHE A 69 10.32 3.47 -7.48
C PHE A 69 9.01 2.92 -6.92
N LEU A 70 8.11 3.79 -6.45
CA LEU A 70 6.82 3.38 -5.86
C LEU A 70 5.84 2.80 -6.88
N GLU A 71 5.98 3.15 -8.16
CA GLU A 71 5.25 2.52 -9.26
C GLU A 71 5.78 1.12 -9.60
N ASN A 72 7.04 0.81 -9.25
CA ASN A 72 7.74 -0.42 -9.63
C ASN A 72 8.48 -1.03 -8.42
N ILE A 73 7.75 -1.26 -7.32
CA ILE A 73 8.33 -1.81 -6.09
C ILE A 73 8.81 -3.26 -6.28
N PRO A 74 9.83 -3.71 -5.53
CA PRO A 74 10.22 -5.12 -5.48
C PRO A 74 9.05 -6.02 -5.06
N GLN A 75 8.83 -7.11 -5.81
CA GLN A 75 7.64 -7.95 -5.67
C GLN A 75 7.80 -9.08 -4.62
N ASP A 76 9.03 -9.42 -4.25
CA ASP A 76 9.41 -10.44 -3.27
C ASP A 76 8.87 -10.15 -1.85
N SER A 77 8.65 -8.88 -1.54
CA SER A 77 8.11 -8.44 -0.25
C SER A 77 6.58 -8.29 -0.23
N SER A 78 5.89 -8.56 -1.34
CA SER A 78 4.45 -8.24 -1.50
C SER A 78 3.56 -8.93 -0.48
N ASP A 79 3.80 -10.21 -0.21
CA ASP A 79 2.95 -10.94 0.74
C ASP A 79 3.10 -10.44 2.18
N ALA A 80 4.32 -10.09 2.57
CA ALA A 80 4.60 -9.52 3.88
C ALA A 80 3.99 -8.11 4.02
N ILE A 81 4.09 -7.28 2.98
CA ILE A 81 3.45 -5.96 2.92
C ILE A 81 1.94 -6.10 3.11
N VAL A 82 1.28 -6.96 2.34
CA VAL A 82 -0.18 -7.12 2.42
C VAL A 82 -0.61 -7.61 3.80
N SER A 83 0.08 -8.59 4.38
CA SER A 83 -0.25 -9.09 5.73
C SER A 83 -0.11 -8.01 6.80
N LYS A 84 1.00 -7.27 6.82
CA LYS A 84 1.22 -6.18 7.78
C LYS A 84 0.25 -5.02 7.58
N ALA A 85 -0.12 -4.71 6.34
CA ALA A 85 -1.10 -3.68 6.03
C ALA A 85 -2.50 -4.05 6.57
N ILE A 86 -2.89 -5.31 6.47
CA ILE A 86 -4.15 -5.81 7.04
C ILE A 86 -4.12 -5.72 8.58
N ASP A 87 -3.00 -6.11 9.21
CA ASP A 87 -2.85 -5.99 10.66
C ASP A 87 -2.90 -4.53 11.12
N LEU A 88 -2.25 -3.63 10.38
CA LEU A 88 -2.27 -2.20 10.65
C LEU A 88 -3.68 -1.62 10.47
N TRP A 89 -4.41 -2.04 9.44
CA TRP A 89 -5.80 -1.67 9.24
C TRP A 89 -6.69 -2.15 10.40
N HIS A 90 -6.57 -3.41 10.82
CA HIS A 90 -7.31 -3.93 11.97
C HIS A 90 -7.00 -3.14 13.25
N LYS A 91 -5.73 -2.83 13.50
CA LYS A 91 -5.30 -2.07 14.69
C LYS A 91 -5.94 -0.68 14.76
N HIS A 92 -6.09 0.00 13.64
CA HIS A 92 -6.53 1.40 13.60
C HIS A 92 -8.00 1.60 13.24
N CYS A 93 -8.65 0.61 12.63
CA CYS A 93 -10.04 0.71 12.14
C CYS A 93 -10.92 -0.46 12.60
N GLY A 94 -10.43 -1.29 13.52
CA GLY A 94 -11.00 -2.57 13.95
C GLY A 94 -12.49 -2.75 13.69
N THR A 95 -12.81 -3.55 12.69
CA THR A 95 -14.12 -4.17 12.55
C THR A 95 -14.38 -5.04 13.78
N PRO A 96 -15.61 -5.08 14.31
CA PRO A 96 -15.97 -6.00 15.39
C PRO A 96 -15.56 -7.43 15.02
N VAL A 97 -14.95 -8.15 15.96
CA VAL A 97 -14.66 -9.58 15.79
C VAL A 97 -16.00 -10.28 15.52
N HIS A 98 -16.03 -11.13 14.50
CA HIS A 98 -17.20 -11.88 14.07
C HIS A 98 -17.92 -12.45 15.30
N SER A 99 -19.16 -12.05 15.54
CA SER A 99 -19.99 -12.65 16.60
C SER A 99 -20.27 -14.09 16.16
N ALA A 100 -19.77 -15.05 16.94
CA ALA A 100 -19.99 -16.48 16.73
C ALA A 100 -21.46 -16.86 16.90
#